data_AF-Q2B6I4-F1
#
_entry.id   AF-Q2B6I4-F1
#
_cell.length_a   1.000
_cell.length_b   1.000
_cell.length_c   1.000
_cell.angle_alpha   90.00
_cell.angle_beta   90.00
_cell.angle_gamma   90.00
#
_symmetry.space_group_name_H-M   'P 1'
#
loop_
_entity.id
_entity.type
_entity.pdbx_description
1 polymer ?
#
loop_
_entity_poly.entity_id
_entity_poly.type
_entity_poly.pdbx_seq_one_letter_code
_entity_poly.pdbx_strand_id
1 'polypeptide(L)'
;MLAVIVILGIVAAIATVSILNVIQKSRDKAFVGNAYALNEAAGYFVKREVTSGNTLAQRITFNMVSEAGFMEAFKDPYTGNYVEPSDASFVEIEGEHIRTVCLYGENRNLCSYQGVSGKPIPVHELSVDMIVKDN
;
A
#
# COMPACT_ATOMS: atom_id res chain seq x y z
N MET A 1 -45.99 -15.98 -11.48
CA MET A 1 -44.61 -16.30 -11.04
C MET A 1 -43.54 -15.59 -11.87
N LEU A 2 -43.69 -15.47 -13.20
CA LEU A 2 -42.70 -14.82 -14.08
C LEU A 2 -42.31 -13.38 -13.66
N ALA A 3 -43.30 -12.53 -13.36
CA ALA A 3 -43.05 -11.15 -12.96
C ALA A 3 -42.14 -11.02 -11.72
N VAL A 4 -42.27 -11.93 -10.77
CA VAL A 4 -41.46 -11.95 -9.54
C VAL A 4 -40.00 -12.29 -9.87
N ILE A 5 -39.78 -13.27 -10.73
CA ILE A 5 -38.44 -13.69 -11.16
C ILE A 5 -37.73 -12.56 -11.90
N VAL A 6 -38.45 -11.85 -12.78
CA VAL A 6 -37.90 -10.70 -13.51
C VAL A 6 -37.48 -9.59 -12.56
N ILE A 7 -38.33 -9.24 -11.59
CA ILE A 7 -38.03 -8.19 -10.60
C ILE A 7 -36.81 -8.59 -9.75
N LEU A 8 -36.76 -9.83 -9.25
CA LEU A 8 -35.62 -10.33 -8.47
C LEU A 8 -34.32 -10.32 -9.29
N GLY A 9 -34.38 -10.67 -10.58
CA GLY A 9 -33.23 -10.62 -11.47
C GLY A 9 -32.67 -9.21 -11.63
N ILE A 10 -33.54 -8.21 -11.81
CA ILE A 10 -33.13 -6.80 -11.95
C ILE A 10 -32.50 -6.29 -10.63
N VAL A 11 -33.13 -6.59 -9.49
CA VAL A 11 -32.60 -6.19 -8.17
C VAL A 11 -31.25 -6.85 -7.91
N ALA A 12 -31.09 -8.14 -8.22
CA ALA A 12 -29.84 -8.85 -8.07
C ALA A 12 -28.72 -8.23 -8.93
N ALA A 13 -29.01 -7.85 -10.18
CA ALA A 13 -28.01 -7.25 -11.07
C ALA A 13 -27.51 -5.87 -10.59
N ILE A 14 -28.37 -5.03 -10.02
CA ILE A 14 -27.96 -3.72 -9.48
C ILE A 14 -27.14 -3.89 -8.20
N ALA A 15 -27.56 -4.84 -7.35
CA ALA A 15 -26.89 -5.13 -6.09
C ALA A 15 -25.44 -5.63 -6.31
N THR A 16 -25.21 -6.49 -7.31
CA THR A 16 -23.86 -7.03 -7.59
C THR A 16 -22.88 -5.93 -8.00
N VAL A 17 -23.26 -5.03 -8.91
CA VAL A 17 -22.41 -3.89 -9.33
C VAL A 17 -22.06 -3.00 -8.14
N SER A 18 -23.03 -2.74 -7.27
CA SER A 18 -22.83 -1.91 -6.07
C SER A 18 -21.84 -2.53 -5.09
N ILE A 19 -21.95 -3.85 -4.84
CA ILE A 19 -21.04 -4.59 -3.96
C ILE A 19 -19.62 -4.60 -4.53
N LEU A 20 -19.46 -4.83 -5.84
CA LEU A 20 -18.14 -4.85 -6.49
C LEU A 20 -17.42 -3.50 -6.35
N ASN A 21 -18.14 -2.39 -6.49
CA ASN A 21 -17.56 -1.04 -6.31
C ASN A 21 -17.11 -0.80 -4.86
N VAL A 22 -17.86 -1.29 -3.87
CA VAL A 22 -17.48 -1.20 -2.46
C VAL A 22 -16.23 -2.04 -2.18
N ILE A 23 -16.17 -3.25 -2.73
CA ILE A 23 -15.00 -4.13 -2.59
C ILE A 23 -13.76 -3.46 -3.19
N GLN A 24 -13.85 -2.89 -4.39
CA GLN A 24 -12.73 -2.17 -5.02
C GLN A 24 -12.23 -1.03 -4.13
N LYS A 25 -13.12 -0.14 -3.68
CA LYS A 25 -12.74 0.94 -2.76
C LYS A 25 -12.13 0.45 -1.45
N SER A 26 -12.60 -0.70 -0.94
CA SER A 26 -12.02 -1.32 0.26
C SER A 26 -10.60 -1.80 -0.01
N ARG A 27 -10.34 -2.39 -1.18
CA ARG A 27 -9.00 -2.84 -1.59
C ARG A 27 -8.05 -1.67 -1.79
N ASP A 28 -8.51 -0.60 -2.45
CA ASP A 28 -7.73 0.61 -2.68
C ASP A 28 -7.28 1.23 -1.35
N LYS A 29 -8.21 1.37 -0.40
CA LYS A 29 -7.91 1.87 0.95
C LYS A 29 -6.98 0.94 1.73
N ALA A 30 -7.19 -0.37 1.65
CA ALA A 30 -6.30 -1.33 2.31
C ALA A 30 -4.87 -1.26 1.75
N PHE A 31 -4.73 -1.07 0.44
CA PHE A 31 -3.42 -0.94 -0.19
C PHE A 31 -2.68 0.32 0.25
N VAL A 32 -3.37 1.47 0.29
CA VAL A 32 -2.82 2.70 0.88
C VAL A 32 -2.53 2.51 2.37
N GLY A 33 -3.37 1.77 3.09
CA GLY A 33 -3.13 1.38 4.49
C GLY A 33 -1.83 0.59 4.68
N ASN A 34 -1.51 -0.34 3.78
CA ASN A 34 -0.24 -1.07 3.81
C ASN A 34 0.96 -0.12 3.59
N ALA A 35 0.82 0.93 2.78
CA ALA A 35 1.86 1.93 2.59
C ALA A 35 2.07 2.78 3.85
N TYR A 36 0.99 3.13 4.56
CA TYR A 36 1.08 3.76 5.87
C TYR A 36 1.71 2.83 6.92
N ALA A 37 1.40 1.53 6.90
CA ALA A 37 2.02 0.55 7.78
C ALA A 37 3.54 0.47 7.55
N LEU A 38 3.99 0.47 6.29
CA LEU A 38 5.43 0.53 5.96
C LEU A 38 6.08 1.82 6.48
N ASN A 39 5.42 2.97 6.31
CA ASN A 39 5.88 4.25 6.85
C ASN A 39 6.01 4.22 8.38
N GLU A 40 5.01 3.70 9.09
CA GLU A 40 5.04 3.61 10.55
C GLU A 40 6.13 2.65 11.04
N ALA A 41 6.25 1.49 10.40
CA ALA A 41 7.26 0.49 10.72
C ALA A 41 8.68 1.01 10.49
N ALA A 42 8.90 1.70 9.36
CA ALA A 42 10.16 2.40 9.12
C ALA A 42 10.39 3.52 10.14
N GLY A 43 9.35 4.20 10.62
CA GLY A 43 9.46 5.21 11.66
C GLY A 43 9.94 4.63 13.00
N TYR A 44 9.49 3.43 13.35
CA TYR A 44 10.03 2.70 14.52
C TYR A 44 11.48 2.27 14.30
N PHE A 45 11.81 1.81 13.10
CA PHE A 45 13.19 1.46 12.73
C PHE A 45 14.14 2.67 12.88
N VAL A 46 13.79 3.83 12.32
CA VAL A 46 14.56 5.08 12.47
C VAL A 46 14.81 5.41 13.94
N LYS A 47 13.76 5.38 14.77
CA LYS A 47 13.89 5.68 16.21
C LYS A 47 14.84 4.72 16.91
N ARG A 48 14.81 3.43 16.57
CA ARG A 48 15.74 2.42 17.11
C ARG A 48 17.18 2.73 16.70
N GLU A 49 17.42 3.04 15.43
CA GLU A 49 18.76 3.33 14.92
C GLU A 49 19.34 4.60 15.54
N VAL A 50 18.55 5.68 15.65
CA VAL A 50 18.94 6.92 16.34
C VAL A 50 19.29 6.65 17.80
N THR A 51 18.45 5.89 18.51
CA THR A 51 18.69 5.56 19.93
C THR A 51 19.94 4.69 20.11
N SER A 52 20.27 3.87 19.11
CA SER A 52 21.47 3.02 19.10
C SER A 52 22.74 3.77 18.70
N GLY A 53 22.61 5.04 18.27
CA GLY A 53 23.73 5.84 17.77
C GLY A 53 24.22 5.44 16.37
N ASN A 54 23.41 4.69 15.62
CA ASN A 54 23.74 4.26 14.28
C ASN A 54 23.46 5.36 13.25
N THR A 55 24.18 5.32 12.14
CA THR A 55 23.93 6.22 11.01
C THR A 55 22.69 5.79 10.25
N LEU A 56 21.76 6.71 10.05
CA LEU A 56 20.55 6.44 9.27
C LEU A 56 20.85 6.36 7.77
N ALA A 57 20.38 5.30 7.12
CA ALA A 57 20.33 5.23 5.67
C ALA A 57 19.24 6.17 5.15
N GLN A 58 19.55 6.96 4.11
CA GLN A 58 18.57 7.86 3.49
C GLN A 58 17.35 7.12 2.91
N ARG A 59 17.55 5.86 2.52
CA ARG A 59 16.52 4.96 2.04
C ARG A 59 16.41 3.75 2.96
N ILE A 60 15.21 3.49 3.43
CA ILE A 60 14.89 2.37 4.31
C ILE A 60 13.98 1.43 3.54
N THR A 61 14.49 0.23 3.23
CA THR A 61 13.73 -0.75 2.44
C THR A 61 12.78 -1.56 3.30
N PHE A 62 11.75 -2.14 2.68
CA PHE A 62 10.84 -3.05 3.35
C PHE A 62 11.62 -4.26 3.92
N ASN A 63 12.65 -4.74 3.21
CA ASN A 63 13.51 -5.79 3.73
C ASN A 63 14.22 -5.40 5.05
N MET A 64 14.83 -4.21 5.14
CA MET A 64 15.46 -3.73 6.37
C MET A 64 14.50 -3.66 7.56
N VAL A 65 13.29 -3.15 7.31
CA VAL A 65 12.24 -3.02 8.34
C VAL A 65 11.76 -4.40 8.79
N SER A 66 11.67 -5.35 7.87
CA SER A 66 11.26 -6.72 8.16
C SER A 66 12.32 -7.50 8.92
N GLU A 67 13.59 -7.43 8.50
CA GLU A 67 14.70 -8.07 9.20
C GLU A 67 14.86 -7.55 10.63
N ALA A 68 14.54 -6.27 10.85
CA ALA A 68 14.53 -5.67 12.17
C ALA A 68 13.29 -6.02 13.03
N GLY A 69 12.31 -6.72 12.45
CA GLY A 69 11.11 -7.21 13.13
C GLY A 69 9.99 -6.18 13.29
N PHE A 70 9.98 -5.10 12.50
CA PHE A 70 8.97 -4.04 12.60
C PHE A 70 7.80 -4.22 11.63
N MET A 71 7.94 -5.07 10.61
CA MET A 71 6.87 -5.37 9.65
C MET A 71 7.10 -6.76 9.05
N GLU A 72 6.04 -7.53 8.86
CA GLU A 72 6.10 -8.83 8.18
C GLU A 72 5.53 -8.72 6.77
N ALA A 73 5.64 -9.81 6.00
CA ALA A 73 4.91 -9.96 4.75
C ALA A 73 3.42 -9.65 4.96
N PHE A 74 2.82 -8.92 4.03
CA PHE A 74 1.42 -8.53 4.11
C PHE A 74 0.64 -9.10 2.94
N LYS A 75 -0.68 -9.26 3.12
CA LYS A 75 -1.55 -9.77 2.07
C LYS A 75 -1.91 -8.64 1.09
N ASP A 76 -1.66 -8.83 -0.20
CA ASP A 76 -2.11 -7.94 -1.25
C ASP A 76 -3.65 -7.96 -1.30
N PRO A 77 -4.34 -6.81 -1.11
CA PRO A 77 -5.80 -6.77 -1.10
C PRO A 77 -6.43 -7.06 -2.48
N TYR A 78 -5.69 -6.95 -3.58
CA TYR A 78 -6.18 -7.18 -4.93
C TYR A 78 -6.10 -8.65 -5.35
N THR A 79 -4.98 -9.31 -5.05
CA THR A 79 -4.73 -10.70 -5.48
C THR A 79 -4.96 -11.70 -4.36
N GLY A 80 -4.79 -11.28 -3.10
CA GLY A 80 -4.87 -12.15 -1.94
C GLY A 80 -3.60 -12.97 -1.68
N ASN A 81 -2.53 -12.76 -2.44
CA ASN A 81 -1.24 -13.37 -2.17
C ASN A 81 -0.44 -12.54 -1.16
N TYR A 82 0.63 -13.12 -0.61
CA TYR A 82 1.53 -12.39 0.28
C TYR A 82 2.58 -11.63 -0.54
N VAL A 83 2.79 -10.37 -0.19
CA VAL A 83 3.89 -9.56 -0.66
C VAL A 83 5.04 -9.73 0.32
N GLU A 84 6.09 -10.40 -0.14
CA GLU A 84 7.28 -10.64 0.65
C GLU A 84 8.13 -9.37 0.80
N PRO A 85 8.90 -9.25 1.91
CA PRO A 85 9.89 -8.19 2.09
C PRO A 85 10.85 -8.08 0.90
N SER A 86 11.05 -6.87 0.40
CA SER A 86 11.92 -6.61 -0.74
C SER A 86 12.56 -5.23 -0.68
N ASP A 87 13.62 -5.04 -1.45
CA ASP A 87 14.27 -3.73 -1.59
C ASP A 87 13.57 -2.79 -2.58
N ALA A 88 12.59 -3.31 -3.33
CA ALA A 88 11.80 -2.52 -4.28
C ALA A 88 10.84 -1.57 -3.57
N SER A 89 10.24 -2.02 -2.45
CA SER A 89 9.42 -1.17 -1.59
C SER A 89 10.32 -0.48 -0.56
N PHE A 90 10.20 0.83 -0.44
CA PHE A 90 11.05 1.62 0.45
C PHE A 90 10.40 2.93 0.87
N VAL A 91 10.97 3.53 1.91
CA VAL A 91 10.70 4.91 2.30
C VAL A 91 11.98 5.72 2.24
N GLU A 92 11.84 7.02 2.01
CA GLU A 92 12.96 7.96 2.07
C GLU A 92 12.80 8.90 3.25
N ILE A 93 13.91 9.11 3.96
CA ILE A 93 13.99 9.98 5.12
C ILE A 93 14.74 11.27 4.80
N GLU A 94 14.34 12.33 5.51
CA GLU A 94 15.07 13.59 5.58
C GLU A 94 15.33 13.89 7.07
N GLY A 95 16.58 13.77 7.49
CA GLY A 95 16.93 13.77 8.92
C GLY A 95 16.34 12.53 9.61
N GLU A 96 15.48 12.75 10.61
CA GLU A 96 14.81 11.68 11.38
C GLU A 96 13.35 11.46 10.95
N HIS A 97 12.89 12.18 9.91
CA HIS A 97 11.50 12.14 9.46
C HIS A 97 11.37 11.44 8.11
N ILE A 98 10.41 10.52 8.01
CA ILE A 98 10.04 9.93 6.73
C ILE A 98 9.26 10.95 5.91
N ARG A 99 9.66 11.13 4.66
CA ARG A 99 9.04 12.09 3.74
C ARG A 99 8.17 11.41 2.71
N THR A 100 8.66 10.33 2.13
CA THR A 100 8.03 9.69 0.98
C THR A 100 8.01 8.18 1.13
N VAL A 101 7.03 7.54 0.52
CA VAL A 101 6.83 6.08 0.51
C VAL A 101 6.70 5.62 -0.93
N CYS A 102 7.33 4.50 -1.23
CA CYS A 102 7.10 3.71 -2.44
C CYS A 102 6.77 2.28 -2.01
N LEU A 103 5.55 1.82 -2.31
CA LEU A 103 5.10 0.47 -2.03
C LEU A 103 4.74 -0.25 -3.33
N TYR A 104 5.34 -1.42 -3.55
CA TYR A 104 4.93 -2.38 -4.57
C TYR A 104 4.07 -3.48 -3.96
N GLY A 105 2.95 -3.77 -4.61
CA GLY A 105 2.20 -5.02 -4.46
C GLY A 105 2.53 -5.96 -5.62
N GLU A 106 1.66 -6.95 -5.88
CA GLU A 106 1.92 -7.88 -6.99
C GLU A 106 1.65 -7.27 -8.36
N ASN A 107 0.53 -6.56 -8.50
CA ASN A 107 0.08 -6.03 -9.79
C ASN A 107 -0.16 -4.51 -9.75
N ARG A 108 0.13 -3.86 -8.63
CA ARG A 108 -0.13 -2.44 -8.39
C ARG A 108 0.94 -1.86 -7.49
N ASN A 109 1.18 -0.56 -7.61
CA ASN A 109 2.14 0.16 -6.80
C ASN A 109 1.67 1.57 -6.43
N LEU A 110 2.34 2.11 -5.42
CA LEU A 110 2.30 3.51 -4.97
C LEU A 110 3.70 4.12 -5.15
N CYS A 111 4.26 3.94 -6.33
CA CYS A 111 5.63 4.37 -6.68
C CYS A 111 5.64 5.24 -7.93
N SER A 112 4.55 5.94 -8.21
CA SER A 112 4.42 6.82 -9.35
C SER A 112 3.87 8.17 -8.91
N TYR A 113 4.71 9.21 -8.95
CA TYR A 113 4.36 10.54 -8.50
C TYR A 113 4.61 11.57 -9.62
N GLN A 114 3.63 12.44 -9.88
CA GLN A 114 3.70 13.46 -10.93
C GLN A 114 4.03 12.91 -12.33
N GLY A 115 3.52 11.72 -12.66
CA GLY A 115 3.74 11.08 -13.96
C GLY A 115 5.13 10.42 -14.13
N VAL A 116 5.95 10.40 -13.08
CA VAL A 116 7.25 9.73 -13.08
C VAL A 116 7.13 8.38 -12.38
N SER A 117 7.37 7.30 -13.12
CA SER A 117 7.43 5.94 -12.58
C SER A 117 8.68 5.72 -11.72
N GLY A 118 8.54 4.99 -10.62
CA GLY A 118 9.59 4.77 -9.62
C GLY A 118 9.83 5.95 -8.67
N LYS A 119 9.05 7.02 -8.77
CA LYS A 119 9.16 8.18 -7.87
C LYS A 119 8.30 7.95 -6.62
N PRO A 120 8.89 7.98 -5.41
CA PRO A 120 8.14 7.77 -4.18
C PRO A 120 7.19 8.96 -3.91
N ILE A 121 6.07 8.66 -3.26
CA ILE A 121 4.97 9.60 -3.01
C ILE A 121 5.15 10.24 -1.63
N PRO A 122 4.99 11.57 -1.48
CA PRO A 122 4.97 12.20 -0.17
C PRO A 122 3.90 11.61 0.75
N VAL A 123 4.25 11.28 2.00
CA VAL A 123 3.34 10.58 2.93
C VAL A 123 2.01 11.32 3.15
N HIS A 124 2.07 12.66 3.16
CA HIS A 124 0.91 13.53 3.34
C HIS A 124 0.01 13.63 2.10
N GLU A 125 0.49 13.18 0.95
CA GLU A 125 -0.26 13.14 -0.32
C GLU A 125 -0.70 11.72 -0.69
N LEU A 126 -0.30 10.69 0.06
CA LEU A 126 -0.71 9.30 -0.17
C LEU A 126 -2.24 9.20 -0.27
N SER A 127 -2.71 8.73 -1.42
CA SER A 127 -4.13 8.58 -1.68
C SER A 127 -4.40 7.43 -2.65
N VAL A 128 -5.67 7.01 -2.70
CA VAL A 128 -6.13 5.94 -3.60
C VAL A 128 -5.97 6.31 -5.07
N ASP A 129 -5.97 7.60 -5.41
CA ASP A 129 -5.86 8.10 -6.78
C ASP A 129 -4.44 7.93 -7.35
N MET A 130 -3.46 7.67 -6.50
CA MET A 130 -2.06 7.45 -6.89
C MET A 130 -1.71 5.98 -7.13
N ILE A 131 -2.67 5.07 -6.97
CA ILE A 131 -2.44 3.64 -7.21
C ILE A 131 -2.33 3.40 -8.72
N VAL A 132 -1.15 2.94 -9.15
CA VAL A 132 -0.89 2.59 -10.55
C VAL A 132 -0.88 1.07 -10.68
N LYS A 133 -1.30 0.56 -11.85
CA LYS A 133 -1.19 -0.86 -12.18
C LYS A 133 0.19 -1.12 -12.79
N ASP A 134 0.90 -2.11 -12.26
CA ASP A 134 2.12 -2.59 -12.90
C ASP A 134 1.74 -3.32 -14.20
N ASN A 135 2.45 -2.98 -15.29
CA ASN A 135 2.23 -3.55 -16.62
C ASN A 135 2.81 -4.96 -16.72
#